data_AF-A0A662DW38-F1
#
_entry.id   AF-A0A662DW38-F1
#
_cell.length_a   1.000
_cell.length_b   1.000
_cell.length_c   1.000
_cell.angle_alpha   90.00
_cell.angle_beta   90.00
_cell.angle_gamma   90.00
#
_symmetry.space_group_name_H-M   'P 1'
#
loop_
_entity.id
_entity.type
_entity.pdbx_description
1 polymer ?
#
loop_
_entity_poly.entity_id
_entity_poly.type
_entity_poly.pdbx_seq_one_letter_code
_entity_poly.pdbx_strand_id
1 'polypeptide(L)'
;MMNTRLSKMVSILAIASLLTTGSVLAQNRQSDNDWQKGPPTAEEKLARISAALNLSGDQSQEMLRLLQEEGEQRAALHEQTMMLMGPEICAQRAEHEEAMLAILDPDQTELFMQMKEQRQANATRSQGRNAKRMGKLNCDD
;
A
#
# COMPACT_ATOMS: atom_id res chain seq x y z
N MET A 1 -25.73 -64.56 -9.99
CA MET A 1 -26.50 -63.34 -10.31
C MET A 1 -25.95 -62.21 -9.45
N MET A 2 -25.57 -61.10 -10.09
CA MET A 2 -25.51 -59.68 -9.64
C MET A 2 -25.74 -59.45 -8.14
N ASN A 3 -24.82 -58.87 -7.36
CA ASN A 3 -24.48 -57.44 -7.23
C ASN A 3 -24.06 -57.31 -5.74
N THR A 4 -23.21 -56.40 -5.24
CA THR A 4 -23.30 -54.94 -5.35
C THR A 4 -22.03 -54.34 -4.77
N ARG A 5 -21.63 -53.23 -5.39
CA ARG A 5 -20.55 -52.31 -5.03
C ARG A 5 -20.80 -51.61 -3.68
N LEU A 6 -19.77 -50.83 -3.29
CA LEU A 6 -19.87 -49.64 -2.42
C LEU A 6 -20.08 -49.99 -0.95
N SER A 7 -19.56 -49.28 0.03
CA SER A 7 -18.80 -48.05 0.09
C SER A 7 -18.52 -47.88 1.58
N LYS A 8 -17.28 -47.48 1.89
CA LYS A 8 -16.90 -46.48 2.90
C LYS A 8 -17.70 -46.35 4.20
N MET A 9 -16.92 -46.14 5.25
CA MET A 9 -17.26 -45.59 6.57
C MET A 9 -17.70 -46.63 7.59
N VAL A 10 -16.86 -46.91 8.59
CA VAL A 10 -16.93 -46.26 9.91
C VAL A 10 -15.61 -46.56 10.63
N SER A 11 -14.78 -45.55 10.86
CA SER A 11 -13.74 -45.59 11.90
C SER A 11 -13.71 -44.21 12.53
N ILE A 12 -14.48 -44.12 13.62
CA ILE A 12 -14.73 -42.91 14.39
C ILE A 12 -13.58 -42.71 15.37
N LEU A 13 -13.00 -41.50 15.26
CA LEU A 13 -12.39 -40.65 16.29
C LEU A 13 -11.66 -41.33 17.45
N ALA A 14 -10.33 -41.18 17.43
CA ALA A 14 -9.57 -40.87 18.62
C ALA A 14 -8.51 -39.81 18.24
N ILE A 15 -8.41 -38.77 19.07
CA ILE A 15 -7.27 -37.89 19.39
C ILE A 15 -7.85 -36.51 19.71
N ALA A 16 -8.34 -36.41 20.95
CA ALA A 16 -8.51 -35.15 21.66
C ALA A 16 -7.24 -34.95 22.50
N SER A 17 -6.22 -34.28 21.96
CA SER A 17 -5.13 -33.67 22.72
C SER A 17 -4.26 -32.84 21.77
N LEU A 18 -3.80 -31.66 22.23
CA LEU A 18 -2.89 -30.71 21.58
C LEU A 18 -3.54 -29.56 20.78
N LEU A 19 -4.25 -28.68 21.49
CA LEU A 19 -4.46 -27.28 21.05
C LEU A 19 -4.27 -26.32 22.22
N THR A 20 -3.05 -26.25 22.77
CA THR A 20 -2.63 -25.13 23.66
C THR A 20 -1.15 -24.82 23.48
N THR A 21 -0.73 -24.46 22.27
CA THR A 21 0.51 -23.72 22.02
C THR A 21 0.35 -22.95 20.71
N GLY A 22 -0.15 -21.72 20.80
CA GLY A 22 -0.40 -20.91 19.61
C GLY A 22 -0.80 -19.47 19.92
N SER A 23 -0.13 -18.83 20.86
CA SER A 23 -0.30 -17.38 21.07
C SER A 23 1.04 -16.74 21.45
N VAL A 24 2.05 -16.92 20.59
CA VAL A 24 3.25 -16.08 20.58
C VAL A 24 3.49 -15.63 19.15
N LEU A 25 2.59 -14.83 18.59
CA LEU A 25 2.84 -14.03 17.40
C LEU A 25 2.08 -12.71 17.56
N ALA A 26 2.84 -11.65 17.86
CA ALA A 26 2.55 -10.22 17.58
C ALA A 26 3.10 -9.32 18.71
N GLN A 27 4.41 -9.34 18.94
CA GLN A 27 5.10 -8.18 19.51
C GLN A 27 6.33 -7.89 18.67
N ASN A 28 6.10 -7.38 17.47
CA ASN A 28 7.05 -6.47 16.86
C ASN A 28 6.26 -5.21 16.49
N ARG A 29 6.14 -4.31 17.46
CA ARG A 29 5.47 -3.03 17.30
C ARG A 29 6.40 -2.13 16.47
N GLN A 30 6.37 -2.34 15.17
CA GLN A 30 7.10 -1.53 14.19
C GLN A 30 6.45 -0.14 14.17
N SER A 31 7.01 0.76 14.97
CA SER A 31 6.94 2.23 14.94
C SER A 31 5.76 2.84 14.14
N ASP A 32 4.81 3.46 14.86
CA ASP A 32 3.62 4.19 14.39
C ASP A 32 3.87 5.33 13.36
N ASN A 33 5.13 5.57 12.95
CA ASN A 33 5.54 6.64 12.03
C ASN A 33 6.11 6.16 10.68
N ASP A 34 6.10 4.86 10.38
CA ASP A 34 6.78 4.33 9.17
C ASP A 34 6.11 4.77 7.86
N TRP A 35 4.81 5.07 7.89
CA TRP A 35 4.07 5.57 6.71
C TRP A 35 4.50 6.98 6.27
N GLN A 36 5.17 7.75 7.13
CA GLN A 36 5.61 9.13 6.82
C GLN A 36 6.91 9.20 6.03
N LYS A 37 7.72 8.12 6.02
CA LYS A 37 9.08 8.13 5.44
C LYS A 37 9.11 7.90 3.93
N GLY A 38 7.94 7.70 3.31
CA GLY A 38 7.86 7.34 1.90
C GLY A 38 8.37 5.92 1.63
N PRO A 39 8.39 5.46 0.37
CA PRO A 39 8.90 4.14 0.05
C PRO A 39 10.40 4.04 0.39
N PRO A 40 10.91 2.87 0.78
CA PRO A 40 12.33 2.70 1.05
C PRO A 40 13.17 2.94 -0.21
N THR A 41 14.40 3.44 -0.06
CA THR A 41 15.37 3.54 -1.17
C THR A 41 15.92 2.17 -1.56
N ALA A 42 16.63 2.10 -2.70
CA ALA A 42 17.29 0.86 -3.12
C ALA A 42 18.33 0.39 -2.09
N GLU A 43 19.04 1.33 -1.47
CA GLU A 43 20.06 1.08 -0.44
C GLU A 43 19.41 0.58 0.86
N GLU A 44 18.28 1.15 1.27
CA GLU A 44 17.53 0.68 2.44
C GLU A 44 16.95 -0.72 2.22
N LYS A 45 16.44 -0.99 1.02
CA LYS A 45 16.01 -2.34 0.62
C LYS A 45 17.20 -3.31 0.64
N LEU A 46 18.35 -2.93 0.06
CA LEU A 46 19.55 -3.75 0.04
C LEU A 46 20.03 -4.06 1.46
N ALA A 47 20.13 -3.06 2.34
CA ALA A 47 20.57 -3.27 3.72
C ALA A 47 19.71 -4.31 4.45
N ARG A 48 18.40 -4.31 4.22
CA ARG A 48 17.47 -5.31 4.77
C ARG A 48 17.71 -6.70 4.18
N ILE A 49 17.92 -6.80 2.86
CA ILE A 49 18.16 -8.07 2.18
C ILE A 49 19.53 -8.64 2.59
N SER A 50 20.58 -7.82 2.60
CA SER A 50 21.93 -8.21 3.00
C SER A 50 21.98 -8.69 4.45
N ALA A 51 21.26 -8.03 5.36
CA ALA A 51 21.16 -8.49 6.76
C ALA A 51 20.44 -9.84 6.89
N ALA A 52 19.47 -10.12 6.02
CA ALA A 52 18.69 -11.36 6.07
C ALA A 52 19.39 -12.55 5.38
N LEU A 53 20.11 -12.29 4.29
CA LEU A 53 20.64 -13.32 3.40
C LEU A 53 22.17 -13.43 3.43
N ASN A 54 22.85 -12.54 4.17
CA ASN A 54 24.31 -12.47 4.25
C ASN A 54 24.96 -12.46 2.86
N LEU A 55 24.52 -11.53 2.00
CA LEU A 55 24.99 -11.42 0.62
C LEU A 55 26.50 -11.13 0.56
N SER A 56 27.20 -11.76 -0.38
CA SER A 56 28.58 -11.41 -0.71
C SER A 56 28.68 -10.00 -1.33
N GLY A 57 29.90 -9.50 -1.50
CA GLY A 57 30.15 -8.20 -2.17
C GLY A 57 29.55 -8.15 -3.57
N ASP A 58 29.89 -9.15 -4.40
CA ASP A 58 29.39 -9.23 -5.78
C ASP A 58 27.86 -9.40 -5.84
N GLN A 59 27.29 -10.21 -4.93
CA GLN A 59 25.83 -10.37 -4.82
C GLN A 59 25.13 -9.07 -4.41
N SER A 60 25.73 -8.32 -3.48
CA SER A 60 25.18 -7.04 -3.02
C SER A 60 25.21 -5.99 -4.13
N GLN A 61 26.27 -5.98 -4.95
CA GLN A 61 26.40 -5.07 -6.08
C GLN A 61 25.34 -5.35 -7.16
N GLU A 62 25.16 -6.62 -7.52
CA GLU A 62 24.15 -6.99 -8.52
C GLU A 62 22.72 -6.75 -8.00
N MET A 63 22.47 -7.04 -6.71
CA MET A 63 21.19 -6.75 -6.08
C MET A 63 20.89 -5.25 -6.05
N LEU A 64 21.90 -4.40 -5.76
CA LEU A 64 21.71 -2.95 -5.81
C LEU A 64 21.28 -2.48 -7.20
N ARG A 65 21.95 -2.98 -8.24
CA ARG A 65 21.63 -2.65 -9.64
C ARG A 65 20.17 -3.00 -9.97
N LEU A 66 19.73 -4.22 -9.61
CA LEU A 66 18.35 -4.66 -9.82
C LEU A 66 17.33 -3.80 -9.07
N LEU A 67 17.62 -3.42 -7.83
CA LEU A 67 16.73 -2.58 -7.01
C LEU A 67 16.62 -1.15 -7.53
N GLN A 68 17.70 -0.61 -8.12
CA GLN A 68 17.70 0.69 -8.78
C GLN A 68 16.86 0.63 -10.07
N GLU A 69 17.07 -0.39 -10.89
CA GLU A 69 16.30 -0.63 -12.12
C GLU A 69 14.80 -0.79 -11.84
N GLU A 70 14.43 -1.56 -10.81
CA GLU A 70 13.03 -1.68 -10.34
C GLU A 70 12.44 -0.30 -9.95
N GLY A 71 13.24 0.52 -9.27
CA GLY A 71 12.84 1.86 -8.85
C GLY A 71 12.54 2.79 -10.03
N GLU A 72 13.40 2.77 -11.05
CA GLU A 72 13.24 3.56 -12.28
C GLU A 72 12.02 3.09 -13.09
N GLN A 73 11.87 1.77 -13.28
CA GLN A 73 10.73 1.20 -13.99
C GLN A 73 9.41 1.55 -13.29
N ARG A 74 9.38 1.50 -11.96
CA ARG A 74 8.22 1.90 -11.18
C ARG A 74 7.88 3.38 -11.36
N ALA A 75 8.89 4.26 -11.36
CA ALA A 75 8.67 5.69 -11.56
C ALA A 75 8.10 5.97 -12.95
N ALA A 76 8.66 5.35 -13.99
CA ALA A 76 8.18 5.47 -15.36
C ALA A 76 6.75 4.93 -15.53
N LEU A 77 6.44 3.77 -14.94
CA LEU A 77 5.09 3.22 -14.97
C LEU A 77 4.09 4.12 -14.25
N HIS A 78 4.48 4.72 -13.12
CA HIS A 78 3.65 5.67 -12.40
C HIS A 78 3.34 6.90 -13.26
N GLU A 79 4.35 7.49 -13.90
CA GLU A 79 4.19 8.63 -14.80
C GLU A 79 3.25 8.30 -15.98
N GLN A 80 3.48 7.16 -16.63
CA GLN A 80 2.61 6.68 -17.71
C GLN A 80 1.16 6.50 -17.24
N THR A 81 0.98 5.92 -16.05
CA THR A 81 -0.35 5.72 -15.46
C THR A 81 -1.03 7.05 -15.16
N MET A 82 -0.30 8.03 -14.59
CA MET A 82 -0.86 9.36 -14.32
C MET A 82 -1.20 10.11 -15.60
N MET A 83 -0.42 9.94 -16.67
CA MET A 83 -0.71 10.52 -17.98
C MET A 83 -1.98 9.92 -18.60
N LEU A 84 -2.13 8.60 -18.50
CA LEU A 84 -3.24 7.88 -19.12
C LEU A 84 -4.56 8.00 -18.33
N MET A 85 -4.48 7.91 -17.00
CA MET A 85 -5.65 7.79 -16.11
C MET A 85 -5.88 9.05 -15.27
N GLY A 86 -4.97 10.02 -15.31
CA GLY A 86 -5.07 11.25 -14.52
C GLY A 86 -6.40 11.99 -14.74
N PRO A 87 -6.83 12.24 -15.99
CA PRO A 87 -8.11 12.89 -16.27
C PRO A 87 -9.31 12.13 -15.70
N GLU A 88 -9.35 10.80 -15.88
CA GLU A 88 -10.45 9.96 -15.38
C GLU A 88 -10.50 9.96 -13.85
N ILE A 89 -9.33 9.87 -13.19
CA ILE A 89 -9.26 9.95 -11.72
C ILE A 89 -9.75 11.32 -11.25
N CYS A 90 -9.37 12.41 -11.91
CA CYS A 90 -9.83 13.74 -11.52
C CYS A 90 -11.33 13.94 -11.77
N ALA A 91 -11.86 13.47 -12.91
CA ALA A 91 -13.29 13.49 -13.19
C ALA A 91 -14.10 12.71 -12.15
N GLN A 92 -13.65 11.50 -11.81
CA GLN A 92 -14.30 10.70 -10.76
C GLN A 92 -14.27 11.38 -9.39
N ARG A 93 -13.17 12.06 -9.05
CA ARG A 93 -13.08 12.82 -7.79
C ARG A 93 -14.06 13.99 -7.77
N ALA A 94 -14.21 14.72 -8.88
CA ALA A 94 -15.16 15.81 -8.99
C ALA A 94 -16.61 15.31 -8.85
N GLU A 95 -16.96 14.21 -9.53
CA GLU A 95 -18.29 13.60 -9.44
C GLU A 95 -18.62 13.16 -8.01
N HIS A 96 -17.67 12.51 -7.32
CA HIS A 96 -17.86 12.13 -5.92
C HIS A 96 -17.96 13.33 -4.97
N GLU A 97 -17.22 14.41 -5.25
CA GLU A 97 -17.32 15.65 -4.48
C GLU A 97 -18.70 16.29 -4.66
N GLU A 98 -19.20 16.40 -5.89
CA GLU A 98 -20.55 16.89 -6.17
C GLU A 98 -21.62 16.05 -5.47
N ALA A 99 -21.52 14.72 -5.56
CA ALA A 99 -22.43 13.81 -4.87
C ALA A 99 -22.39 13.97 -3.34
N MET A 100 -21.21 14.25 -2.78
CA MET A 100 -21.06 14.52 -1.35
C MET A 100 -21.72 15.84 -0.97
N LEU A 101 -21.46 16.91 -1.71
CA LEU A 101 -22.04 18.24 -1.46
C LEU A 101 -23.57 18.22 -1.56
N ALA A 102 -24.14 17.39 -2.43
CA ALA A 102 -25.59 17.23 -2.55
C ALA A 102 -26.26 16.61 -1.30
N ILE A 103 -25.51 15.94 -0.42
CA ILE A 103 -26.01 15.33 0.82
C ILE A 103 -25.94 16.33 1.99
N LEU A 104 -25.01 17.27 1.93
CA LEU A 104 -24.72 18.21 3.02
C LEU A 104 -25.75 19.35 3.05
N ASP A 105 -26.07 19.81 4.25
CA ASP A 105 -26.77 21.09 4.40
C ASP A 105 -25.84 22.28 4.10
N PRO A 106 -26.37 23.51 3.99
CA PRO A 106 -25.55 24.68 3.64
C PRO A 106 -24.40 24.95 4.62
N ASP A 107 -24.63 24.81 5.93
CA ASP A 107 -23.63 25.10 6.96
C ASP A 107 -22.51 24.02 6.92
N GLN A 108 -22.88 22.77 6.70
CA GLN A 108 -21.94 21.66 6.52
C GLN A 108 -21.12 21.78 5.24
N THR A 109 -21.74 22.26 4.16
CA THR A 109 -21.06 22.53 2.89
C THR A 109 -19.98 23.59 3.07
N GLU A 110 -20.29 24.69 3.75
CA GLU A 110 -19.31 25.74 4.03
C GLU A 110 -18.13 25.21 4.85
N LEU A 111 -18.41 24.46 5.92
CA LEU A 111 -17.35 23.84 6.73
C LEU A 111 -16.49 22.85 5.92
N PHE A 112 -17.11 22.07 5.02
CA PHE A 112 -16.41 21.15 4.14
C PHE A 112 -15.42 21.88 3.22
N MET A 113 -15.86 22.98 2.61
CA MET A 113 -15.01 23.80 1.74
C MET A 113 -13.84 24.42 2.51
N GLN A 114 -14.08 24.93 3.72
CA GLN A 114 -13.01 25.44 4.59
C GLN A 114 -11.98 24.35 4.94
N MET A 115 -12.44 23.13 5.24
CA MET A 115 -11.55 21.99 5.49
C MET A 115 -10.71 21.63 4.25
N LYS A 116 -11.30 21.68 3.05
CA LYS A 116 -10.61 21.42 1.78
C LYS A 116 -9.49 22.44 1.55
N GLU A 117 -9.80 23.73 1.69
CA GLU A 117 -8.82 24.82 1.58
C GLU A 117 -7.69 24.69 2.61
N GLN A 118 -8.01 24.37 3.85
CA GLN A 118 -7.01 24.18 4.91
C GLN A 118 -6.07 23.01 4.59
N ARG A 119 -6.59 21.91 4.04
CA ARG A 119 -5.78 20.76 3.60
C ARG A 119 -4.85 21.14 2.46
N GLN A 120 -5.32 21.89 1.46
CA GLN A 120 -4.49 22.39 0.37
C GLN A 120 -3.39 23.33 0.88
N ALA A 121 -3.73 24.31 1.72
CA ALA A 121 -2.77 25.25 2.31
C ALA A 121 -1.67 24.54 3.13
N ASN A 122 -2.06 23.53 3.92
CA ASN A 122 -1.13 22.72 4.69
C ASN A 122 -0.25 21.83 3.81
N ALA A 123 -0.80 21.28 2.72
CA ALA A 123 -0.04 20.51 1.75
C ALA A 123 1.06 21.36 1.11
N THR A 124 0.75 22.58 0.65
CA THR A 124 1.71 23.52 0.07
C THR A 124 2.81 23.92 1.04
N ARG A 125 2.47 24.16 2.32
CA ARG A 125 3.46 24.46 3.38
C ARG A 125 4.40 23.29 3.68
N SER A 126 3.92 22.05 3.55
CA SER A 126 4.73 20.84 3.80
C SER A 126 5.65 20.45 2.64
N GLN A 127 5.52 21.07 1.45
CA GLN A 127 6.31 20.73 0.25
C GLN A 127 7.81 21.05 0.35
N GLY A 128 8.29 21.64 1.44
CA GLY A 128 9.70 22.01 1.60
C GLY A 128 10.69 20.84 1.76
N ARG A 129 10.26 19.59 2.03
CA ARG A 129 11.21 18.50 2.32
C ARG A 129 10.97 17.12 1.69
N ASN A 130 9.76 16.73 1.26
CA ASN A 130 9.51 15.35 0.76
C ASN A 130 8.54 15.22 -0.43
N ALA A 131 8.07 16.33 -1.02
CA ALA A 131 7.03 16.29 -2.07
C ALA A 131 7.52 15.90 -3.48
N LYS A 132 8.82 15.66 -3.67
CA LYS A 132 9.42 15.37 -4.98
C LYS A 132 9.29 13.91 -5.46
N ARG A 133 8.76 12.99 -4.64
CA ARG A 133 9.07 11.57 -4.84
C ARG A 133 8.07 10.74 -5.65
N MET A 134 6.91 11.28 -5.98
CA MET A 134 5.96 10.78 -6.98
C MET A 134 5.11 11.99 -7.37
N GLY A 135 5.02 12.34 -8.66
CA GLY A 135 4.22 13.49 -9.10
C GLY A 135 2.82 13.41 -8.51
N LYS A 136 2.43 14.39 -7.68
CA LYS A 136 1.06 14.45 -7.18
C LYS A 136 0.15 14.72 -8.37
N LEU A 137 -0.86 13.88 -8.55
CA LEU A 137 -1.98 14.19 -9.43
C LEU A 137 -2.64 15.48 -8.91
N ASN A 138 -2.48 16.56 -9.67
CA ASN A 138 -3.15 17.82 -9.42
C ASN A 138 -4.46 17.80 -10.21
N CYS A 139 -5.59 17.96 -9.53
CA CYS A 139 -6.92 17.96 -10.16
C CYS A 139 -7.54 19.37 -10.17
N ASP A 140 -6.74 20.40 -9.89
CA ASP A 140 -7.17 21.80 -9.75
C ASP A 140 -6.99 22.62 -11.06
N ASP A 141 -6.76 21.95 -12.21
CA ASP A 141 -6.63 22.57 -13.55
C ASP A 141 -7.94 22.50 -14.36
#